data_AF-A0A800J9L5-F1
#
_entry.id   AF-A0A800J9L5-F1
#
_cell.length_a   1.000
_cell.length_b   1.000
_cell.length_c   1.000
_cell.angle_alpha   90.00
_cell.angle_beta   90.00
_cell.angle_gamma   90.00
#
_symmetry.space_group_name_H-M   'P 1'
#
loop_
_entity.id
_entity.type
_entity.pdbx_description
1 polymer ?
#
loop_
_entity_poly.entity_id
_entity_poly.type
_entity_poly.pdbx_seq_one_letter_code
_entity_poly.pdbx_strand_id
1 'polypeptide(L)'
;KTISVELQPGQVSFHHGWVAHASHPNTTNDRRIGLSLQYLTPRTQQKHTDLESATLVRGKDRYGNFRPEPLCTENFAPEMITFQAEVERLKHEVYDTK
;
A
#
# COMPACT_ATOMS: atom_id res chain seq x y z
N LYS A 1 -11.00 -25.31 0.85
CA LYS A 1 -12.29 -24.61 0.63
C LYS A 1 -12.00 -23.12 0.60
N THR A 2 -12.59 -22.38 -0.34
CA THR A 2 -12.44 -20.92 -0.47
C THR A 2 -13.76 -20.22 -0.12
N ILE A 3 -13.69 -18.92 0.12
CA ILE A 3 -14.86 -18.06 0.42
C ILE A 3 -14.78 -16.82 -0.47
N SER A 4 -15.92 -16.44 -1.06
CA SER A 4 -16.05 -15.19 -1.82
C SER A 4 -16.16 -14.00 -0.89
N VAL A 5 -15.45 -12.92 -1.23
CA VAL A 5 -15.54 -11.63 -0.53
C VAL A 5 -16.32 -10.66 -1.41
N GLU A 6 -17.63 -10.59 -1.19
CA GLU A 6 -18.54 -9.70 -1.90
C GLU A 6 -18.77 -8.43 -1.07
N LEU A 7 -18.58 -7.27 -1.68
CA LEU A 7 -18.64 -5.98 -1.01
C LEU A 7 -19.49 -5.00 -1.82
N GLN A 8 -20.26 -4.19 -1.12
CA GLN A 8 -20.93 -3.01 -1.67
C GLN A 8 -19.93 -1.83 -1.75
N PRO A 9 -20.16 -0.83 -2.62
CA PRO A 9 -19.35 0.38 -2.65
C PRO A 9 -19.21 1.02 -1.26
N GLY A 10 -17.97 1.31 -0.86
CA GLY A 10 -17.65 1.87 0.46
C GLY A 10 -17.40 0.85 1.57
N GLN A 11 -17.69 -0.44 1.34
CA GLN A 11 -17.31 -1.50 2.28
C GLN A 11 -15.85 -1.91 2.11
N VAL A 12 -15.29 -2.50 3.16
CA VAL A 12 -13.91 -2.97 3.22
C VAL A 12 -13.84 -4.38 3.78
N SER A 13 -12.79 -5.11 3.41
CA SER A 13 -12.40 -6.35 4.07
C SER A 13 -11.01 -6.19 4.67
N PHE A 14 -10.80 -6.79 5.84
CA PHE A 14 -9.49 -6.86 6.49
C PHE A 14 -8.97 -8.28 6.41
N HIS A 15 -7.74 -8.44 5.94
CA HIS A 15 -7.06 -9.73 5.92
C HIS A 15 -5.58 -9.53 6.23
N HIS A 16 -4.96 -10.56 6.79
CA HIS A 16 -3.52 -10.57 6.99
C HIS A 16 -2.82 -10.65 5.62
N GLY A 17 -1.69 -9.95 5.44
CA GLY A 17 -0.99 -9.87 4.14
C GLY A 17 -0.48 -11.22 3.59
N TRP A 18 -0.49 -12.27 4.40
CA TRP A 18 -0.13 -13.64 4.00
C TRP A 18 -1.33 -14.58 3.74
N VAL A 19 -2.56 -14.09 3.88
CA VAL A 19 -3.73 -14.89 3.52
C VAL A 19 -3.67 -15.18 2.02
N ALA A 20 -3.70 -16.45 1.63
CA ALA A 20 -3.82 -16.81 0.21
C ALA A 20 -5.16 -16.29 -0.33
N HIS A 21 -5.10 -15.44 -1.35
CA HIS A 21 -6.26 -14.82 -1.97
C HIS A 21 -6.09 -14.73 -3.48
N ALA A 22 -7.20 -14.69 -4.21
CA ALA A 22 -7.23 -14.56 -5.66
C ALA A 22 -8.51 -13.84 -6.09
N SER A 23 -8.51 -13.28 -7.30
CA SER A 23 -9.69 -12.72 -7.94
C SER A 23 -10.05 -13.49 -9.20
N HIS A 24 -11.34 -13.72 -9.41
CA HIS A 24 -11.84 -14.25 -10.67
C HIS A 24 -11.74 -13.21 -11.80
N PRO A 25 -11.73 -13.64 -13.07
CA PRO A 25 -11.88 -12.74 -14.21
C PRO A 25 -13.16 -11.90 -14.09
N ASN A 26 -13.10 -10.64 -14.52
CA ASN A 26 -14.28 -9.81 -14.63
C ASN A 26 -15.00 -10.12 -15.95
N THR A 27 -16.20 -10.69 -15.87
CA THR A 27 -17.02 -11.07 -17.03
C THR A 27 -18.13 -10.07 -17.36
N THR A 28 -18.13 -8.91 -16.69
CA THR A 28 -19.14 -7.85 -16.88
C THR A 28 -18.63 -6.74 -17.80
N ASN A 29 -19.54 -5.86 -18.24
CA ASN A 29 -19.20 -4.70 -19.08
C ASN A 29 -18.74 -3.47 -18.28
N ASP A 30 -18.52 -3.61 -16.97
CA ASP A 30 -18.12 -2.50 -16.08
C ASP A 30 -16.84 -2.83 -15.28
N ARG A 31 -16.17 -1.80 -14.76
CA ARG A 31 -14.88 -1.92 -14.06
C ARG A 31 -15.08 -2.21 -12.57
N ARG A 32 -14.42 -3.26 -12.08
CA ARG A 32 -14.26 -3.49 -10.63
C ARG A 32 -13.02 -2.77 -10.09
N ILE A 33 -13.20 -1.65 -9.41
CA ILE A 33 -12.11 -0.88 -8.79
C ILE A 33 -12.01 -1.25 -7.31
N GLY A 34 -10.81 -1.60 -6.85
CA GLY A 34 -10.51 -1.85 -5.44
C GLY A 34 -9.31 -1.01 -4.99
N LEU A 35 -9.40 -0.45 -3.78
CA LEU A 35 -8.32 0.26 -3.12
C LEU A 35 -7.79 -0.61 -1.97
N SER A 36 -6.48 -0.84 -1.95
CA SER A 36 -5.81 -1.58 -0.87
C SER A 36 -4.96 -0.64 -0.04
N LEU A 37 -5.06 -0.78 1.29
CA LEU A 37 -4.24 -0.05 2.26
C LEU A 37 -3.54 -1.09 3.14
N GLN A 38 -2.22 -0.96 3.29
CA GLN A 38 -1.42 -1.83 4.15
C GLN A 38 -1.10 -1.09 5.44
N TYR A 39 -1.56 -1.64 6.57
CA TYR A 39 -1.27 -1.12 7.90
C TYR A 39 -0.17 -1.95 8.57
N LEU A 40 0.80 -1.27 9.14
CA LEU A 40 1.92 -1.87 9.85
C LEU A 40 2.18 -1.12 11.16
N THR A 41 2.77 -1.82 12.13
CA THR A 41 3.23 -1.18 13.37
C THR A 41 4.59 -0.52 13.12
N PRO A 42 4.96 0.56 13.84
CA PRO A 42 6.27 1.17 13.69
C PRO A 42 7.45 0.23 13.99
N ARG A 43 7.22 -0.87 14.73
CA ARG A 43 8.22 -1.91 14.99
C ARG A 43 8.56 -2.75 13.76
N THR A 44 7.69 -2.78 12.75
CA THR A 44 7.95 -3.51 11.50
C THR A 44 9.21 -2.96 10.84
N GLN A 45 10.04 -3.85 10.31
CA GLN A 45 11.21 -3.49 9.52
C GLN A 45 11.19 -4.35 8.25
N GLN A 46 11.38 -3.70 7.11
CA GLN A 46 11.49 -4.40 5.85
C GLN A 46 12.89 -5.06 5.74
N LYS A 47 13.08 -6.05 4.87
CA LYS A 47 14.34 -6.79 4.73
C LYS A 47 15.23 -6.42 3.54
N HIS A 48 14.77 -5.60 2.59
CA HIS A 48 15.42 -5.42 1.29
C HIS A 48 16.09 -4.04 1.08
N THR A 49 15.63 -2.98 1.73
CA THR A 49 16.12 -1.59 1.67
C THR A 49 15.78 -0.72 2.90
N ASP A 50 16.69 0.09 3.43
CA ASP A 50 16.32 1.03 4.53
C ASP A 50 15.71 2.36 4.00
N LEU A 51 15.22 2.34 2.75
CA LEU A 51 14.72 3.52 2.03
C LEU A 51 13.20 3.60 1.93
N GLU A 52 12.48 2.57 2.37
CA GLU A 52 11.00 2.54 2.39
C GLU A 52 10.41 3.65 3.28
N SER A 53 9.18 4.06 2.95
CA SER A 53 8.47 5.15 3.62
C SER A 53 7.10 4.70 4.12
N ALA A 54 6.57 5.39 5.13
CA ALA A 54 5.21 5.18 5.61
C ALA A 54 4.64 6.42 6.31
N THR A 55 3.34 6.64 6.15
CA THR A 55 2.59 7.66 6.89
C THR A 55 2.21 7.16 8.29
N LEU A 56 2.61 7.89 9.34
CA LEU A 56 2.16 7.61 10.71
C LEU A 56 0.70 8.07 10.90
N VAL A 57 -0.24 7.14 10.90
CA VAL A 57 -1.68 7.43 11.05
C VAL A 57 -2.19 7.34 12.50
N ARG A 58 -1.44 6.72 13.42
CA ARG A 58 -1.85 6.58 14.83
C ARG A 58 -0.65 6.39 15.76
N GLY A 59 -0.68 7.06 16.92
CA GLY A 59 0.30 6.87 17.99
C GLY A 59 1.58 7.66 17.79
N LYS A 60 2.72 7.06 18.13
CA LYS A 60 4.07 7.64 18.01
C LYS A 60 5.03 6.59 17.47
N ASP A 61 5.87 6.97 16.51
CA ASP A 61 7.00 6.15 16.08
C ASP A 61 8.21 6.38 17.01
N ARG A 62 8.85 5.29 17.42
CA ARG A 62 10.07 5.26 18.25
C ARG A 62 11.18 4.39 17.64
N TYR A 63 10.93 3.81 16.46
CA TYR A 63 11.83 2.88 15.78
C TYR A 63 12.50 3.53 14.58
N GLY A 64 11.78 4.37 13.81
CA GLY A 64 12.34 5.05 12.66
C GLY A 64 12.73 4.11 11.52
N ASN A 65 12.06 2.95 11.40
CA ASN A 65 12.31 1.95 10.36
C ASN A 65 11.80 2.38 8.97
N PHE A 66 10.94 3.38 8.91
CA PHE A 66 10.37 3.93 7.67
C PHE A 66 10.57 5.43 7.65
N ARG A 67 10.87 5.98 6.46
CA ARG A 67 10.94 7.42 6.25
C ARG A 67 9.53 8.03 6.35
N PRO A 68 9.37 9.20 6.99
CA PRO A 68 8.09 9.87 7.04
C PRO A 68 7.70 10.36 5.63
N GLU A 69 6.46 10.11 5.24
CA GLU A 69 5.93 10.59 3.98
C GLU A 69 5.45 12.04 4.10
N PRO A 70 5.60 12.85 3.03
CA PRO A 70 4.99 14.17 2.97
C PRO A 70 3.46 14.08 3.02
N LEU A 71 2.82 15.06 3.68
CA LEU A 71 1.37 15.15 3.72
C LEU A 71 0.87 15.83 2.45
N CYS A 72 -0.07 15.18 1.76
CA CYS A 72 -0.72 15.74 0.59
C CYS A 72 -1.70 16.84 1.02
N THR A 73 -1.41 18.10 0.69
CA THR A 73 -2.27 19.26 1.01
C THR A 73 -3.24 19.62 -0.11
N GLU A 74 -2.93 19.23 -1.34
CA GLU A 74 -3.76 19.47 -2.52
C GLU A 74 -3.59 18.36 -3.55
N ASN A 75 -4.58 18.21 -4.42
CA ASN A 75 -4.52 17.23 -5.49
C ASN A 75 -3.35 17.56 -6.42
N PHE A 76 -2.49 16.57 -6.67
CA PHE A 76 -1.36 16.68 -7.60
C PHE A 76 -0.33 17.77 -7.22
N ALA A 77 -0.19 18.06 -5.92
CA ALA A 77 0.91 18.88 -5.41
C ALA A 77 2.26 18.45 -6.04
N PRO A 78 3.07 19.37 -6.60
CA PRO A 78 4.31 19.03 -7.29
C PRO A 78 5.27 18.17 -6.46
N GLU A 79 5.34 18.40 -5.15
CA GLU A 79 6.15 17.59 -4.25
C GLU A 79 5.65 16.14 -4.12
N MET A 80 4.33 15.92 -4.15
CA MET A 80 3.75 14.59 -4.05
C MET A 80 3.92 13.79 -5.34
N ILE A 81 3.87 14.45 -6.52
CA ILE A 81 4.21 13.83 -7.80
C ILE A 81 5.68 13.38 -7.80
N THR A 82 6.57 14.25 -7.33
CA THR A 82 8.01 13.94 -7.24
C THR A 82 8.26 12.76 -6.29
N PHE A 83 7.62 12.78 -5.12
CA PHE A 83 7.70 11.70 -4.14
C PHE A 83 7.15 10.37 -4.68
N GLN A 84 6.01 10.39 -5.38
CA GLN A 84 5.44 9.19 -5.99
C GLN A 84 6.40 8.56 -7.02
N ALA A 85 7.02 9.38 -7.87
CA ALA A 85 7.99 8.91 -8.85
C ALA A 85 9.28 8.36 -8.21
N GLU A 86 9.68 8.88 -7.05
CA GLU A 86 10.79 8.34 -6.26
C GLU A 86 10.47 6.96 -5.69
N VAL A 87 9.31 6.82 -5.04
CA VAL A 87 8.87 5.55 -4.43
C VAL A 87 8.63 4.48 -5.49
N GLU A 88 8.07 4.85 -6.64
CA GLU A 88 7.88 3.91 -7.77
C GLU A 88 9.22 3.38 -8.30
N ARG A 89 10.20 4.26 -8.52
CA ARG A 89 11.56 3.86 -8.93
C ARG A 89 12.22 2.96 -7.88
N LEU A 90 12.12 3.31 -6.59
CA LEU A 90 12.65 2.48 -5.51
C LEU A 90 12.02 1.08 -5.52
N LYS A 91 10.71 0.97 -5.73
CA LYS A 91 10.03 -0.33 -5.80
C LYS A 91 10.59 -1.19 -6.92
N HIS A 92 10.77 -0.62 -8.11
CA HIS A 92 11.39 -1.34 -9.23
C HIS A 92 12.83 -1.75 -8.90
N GLU A 93 13.65 -0.86 -8.33
CA GLU A 93 15.03 -1.19 -7.92
C GLU A 93 15.11 -2.32 -6.89
N VAL A 94 14.13 -2.41 -5.98
CA VAL A 94 14.12 -3.37 -4.88
C VAL A 94 13.50 -4.72 -5.29
N TYR A 95 12.41 -4.69 -6.08
CA TYR A 95 11.55 -5.85 -6.31
C TYR A 95 11.55 -6.38 -7.72
N ASP A 96 11.99 -5.61 -8.72
CA ASP A 96 12.19 -6.16 -10.06
C ASP A 96 13.47 -6.99 -10.01
N THR A 97 13.31 -8.29 -9.76
CA THR A 97 14.41 -9.25 -9.84
C THR A 97 15.07 -9.19 -11.22
N LYS A 98 16.40 -9.31 -11.26
CA LYS A 98 17.11 -9.81 -12.45
C LYS A 98 16.74 -11.26 -12.73
#